data_AF-A0A7S2MDT3-F1
#
_entry.id   AF-A0A7S2MDT3-F1
#
_cell.length_a   1.000
_cell.length_b   1.000
_cell.length_c   1.000
_cell.angle_alpha   90.00
_cell.angle_beta   90.00
_cell.angle_gamma   90.00
#
_symmetry.space_group_name_H-M   'P 1'
#
loop_
_entity.id
_entity.type
_entity.pdbx_description
1 polymer ?
#
loop_
_entity_poly.entity_id
_entity_poly.type
_entity_poly.pdbx_seq_one_letter_code
_entity_poly.pdbx_strand_id
1 'polypeptide(L)'
;MYGAVNPQYIGSTKRSEENAENYQRGNVATRKILWLAMVVGSLGAAAVIKTPSSFISREYDEDQLFSKLSYNVSDGTGAIDLVQPLEWASSNEYTATAPNIGKEYLWIDPKHLMEPYRKTTLEIKTKAETGVYKWEITPPNRSDLDVYITVGSVVGYTCKFPGEYNFAISESFMKNGSAVVTRRGRGKSQCRYVRREMRTLNQDDRELFFEAMEKIYWEDCTGGKLKYGSRFTCIDVLVDTHNTLAGAKYCDHMHDGYGFLTQHAAYSRWFELILQLISPSIALPYWDYTIEGQSFSLTGDIKVFRKSMIFDHDWFGSAESTYEVKNGRFAYLPIKWNAKNTSDGHQSTLTNAYGFLRAPWNQNNVPYVTRFNISYGVSFTAVPDCESHYMAL
;
A
#
# COMPACT_ATOMS: atom_id res chain seq x y z
N MET A 1 44.95 10.55 59.40
CA MET A 1 45.18 11.91 58.88
C MET A 1 43.93 12.35 58.15
N TYR A 2 43.29 13.39 58.68
CA TYR A 2 42.09 14.04 58.14
C TYR A 2 42.43 14.93 56.95
N GLY A 3 41.44 15.13 56.06
CA GLY A 3 41.41 16.15 55.00
C GLY A 3 40.20 15.91 54.10
N ALA A 4 38.98 16.17 54.58
CA ALA A 4 38.25 17.45 54.49
C ALA A 4 37.53 17.63 53.14
N VAL A 5 36.20 17.52 53.25
CA VAL A 5 35.17 17.68 52.22
C VAL A 5 34.88 19.18 52.03
N ASN A 6 34.68 19.63 50.78
CA ASN A 6 34.17 20.95 50.47
C ASN A 6 32.74 20.84 49.90
N PRO A 7 31.68 21.35 50.57
CA PRO A 7 30.31 21.29 50.11
C PRO A 7 29.87 22.64 49.55
N GLN A 8 29.88 22.78 48.22
CA GLN A 8 29.12 23.84 47.55
C GLN A 8 28.53 23.26 46.25
N TYR A 9 27.25 22.86 46.30
CA TYR A 9 26.27 22.89 45.19
C TYR A 9 24.98 22.23 45.71
N ILE A 10 24.29 22.91 46.64
CA ILE A 10 22.89 22.61 46.98
C ILE A 10 22.07 23.78 46.45
N GLY A 11 21.41 23.58 45.31
CA GLY A 11 20.54 24.60 44.72
C GLY A 11 20.18 24.34 43.26
N SER A 12 19.44 23.26 42.96
CA SER A 12 18.72 23.16 41.67
C SER A 12 17.56 22.17 41.59
N THR A 13 17.08 21.60 42.70
CA THR A 13 16.02 20.55 42.64
C THR A 13 14.65 21.06 42.18
N LYS A 14 14.33 22.35 42.35
CA LYS A 14 13.06 22.90 41.86
C LYS A 14 13.03 23.16 40.34
N ARG A 15 14.18 23.42 39.71
CA ARG A 15 14.23 23.70 38.26
C ARG A 15 14.21 22.42 37.41
N SER A 16 14.62 21.28 37.97
CA SER A 16 14.53 19.98 37.31
C SER A 16 13.10 19.40 37.31
N GLU A 17 12.32 19.65 38.36
CA GLU A 17 10.93 19.19 38.45
C GLU A 17 10.00 20.02 37.55
N GLU A 18 10.21 21.34 37.48
CA GLU A 18 9.44 22.23 36.60
C GLU A 18 9.77 22.00 35.11
N ASN A 19 11.00 21.60 34.79
CA ASN A 19 11.38 21.17 33.43
C ASN A 19 10.85 19.77 33.08
N ALA A 20 10.75 18.86 34.05
CA ALA A 20 10.15 17.54 33.84
C ALA A 20 8.62 17.63 33.66
N GLU A 21 7.94 18.51 34.41
CA GLU A 21 6.51 18.76 34.22
C GLU A 21 6.20 19.51 32.93
N ASN A 22 7.04 20.47 32.50
CA ASN A 22 6.85 21.13 31.21
C ASN A 22 7.18 20.22 30.02
N TYR A 23 8.12 19.27 30.17
CA TYR A 23 8.38 18.21 29.19
C TYR A 23 7.25 17.18 29.12
N GLN A 24 6.52 16.96 30.21
CA GLN A 24 5.31 16.13 30.26
C GLN A 24 4.10 16.86 29.65
N ARG A 25 3.89 18.14 29.97
CA ARG A 25 2.72 18.93 29.52
C ARG A 25 2.79 19.37 28.06
N GLY A 26 3.97 19.73 27.55
CA GLY A 26 4.17 20.06 26.12
C GLY A 26 4.00 18.85 25.19
N ASN A 27 3.98 17.64 25.75
CA ASN A 27 3.93 16.39 25.01
C ASN A 27 2.49 15.84 24.87
N VAL A 28 1.53 16.27 25.69
CA VAL A 28 0.15 15.73 25.62
C VAL A 28 -0.57 16.16 24.33
N ALA A 29 -0.24 17.33 23.78
CA ALA A 29 -0.79 17.81 22.50
C ALA A 29 -0.13 17.12 21.28
N THR A 30 1.15 16.77 21.37
CA THR A 30 1.90 16.09 20.29
C THR A 30 1.75 14.56 20.32
N ARG A 31 1.39 13.98 21.46
CA ARG A 31 1.24 12.51 21.67
C ARG A 31 0.02 11.87 21.01
N LYS A 32 -0.89 12.65 20.44
CA LYS A 32 -1.97 12.09 19.58
C LYS A 32 -1.48 11.69 18.18
N ILE A 33 -0.29 12.11 17.76
CA ILE A 33 0.20 11.97 16.38
C ILE A 33 1.21 10.81 16.20
N LEU A 34 1.74 10.23 17.30
CA LEU A 34 2.93 9.37 17.28
C LEU A 34 2.70 7.87 16.96
N TRP A 35 1.58 7.46 16.35
CA TRP A 35 1.16 6.05 16.27
C TRP A 35 1.13 5.41 14.87
N LEU A 36 1.67 6.06 13.84
CA LEU A 36 1.37 5.70 12.45
C LEU A 36 2.41 4.82 11.71
N ALA A 37 3.49 4.31 12.33
CA ALA A 37 4.69 3.98 11.54
C ALA A 37 5.05 2.51 11.27
N MET A 38 4.41 1.51 11.87
CA MET A 38 4.72 0.11 11.54
C MET A 38 3.44 -0.64 11.20
N VAL A 39 3.29 -0.96 9.91
CA VAL A 39 2.12 -1.55 9.22
C VAL A 39 1.00 -0.58 8.78
N VAL A 40 1.30 0.70 8.55
CA VAL A 40 0.33 1.62 7.89
C VAL A 40 0.59 1.68 6.38
N GLY A 41 -0.14 0.85 5.64
CA GLY A 41 -0.39 1.15 4.24
C GLY A 41 -1.32 2.35 4.16
N SER A 42 -0.77 3.49 3.73
CA SER A 42 -1.48 4.65 3.15
C SER A 42 -2.74 5.13 3.88
N LEU A 43 -2.59 6.19 4.70
CA LEU A 43 -3.66 7.16 4.88
C LEU A 43 -4.04 7.75 3.51
N GLY A 44 -5.19 7.33 2.98
CA GLY A 44 -5.88 8.01 1.89
C GLY A 44 -6.64 9.22 2.43
N ALA A 45 -5.95 10.25 2.93
CA ALA A 45 -6.59 11.51 3.28
C ALA A 45 -6.85 12.31 2.00
N ALA A 46 -8.04 12.16 1.42
CA ALA A 46 -8.57 13.13 0.46
C ALA A 46 -9.00 14.39 1.22
N ALA A 47 -8.04 15.25 1.56
CA ALA A 47 -8.35 16.61 1.97
C ALA A 47 -8.91 17.36 0.75
N VAL A 48 -10.23 17.47 0.66
CA VAL A 48 -10.90 18.38 -0.27
C VAL A 48 -10.64 19.80 0.22
N ILE A 49 -9.51 20.37 -0.17
CA ILE A 49 -9.29 21.80 -0.08
C ILE A 49 -10.20 22.44 -1.13
N LYS A 50 -11.32 22.99 -0.70
CA LYS A 50 -12.10 23.95 -1.50
C LYS A 50 -11.23 25.19 -1.72
N THR A 51 -10.43 25.21 -2.78
CA THR A 51 -9.82 26.44 -3.26
C THR A 51 -10.92 27.30 -3.91
N PRO A 52 -10.97 28.62 -3.64
CA PRO A 52 -11.89 29.51 -4.32
C PRO A 52 -11.64 29.48 -5.83
N SER A 53 -12.73 29.35 -6.58
CA SER A 53 -12.77 29.43 -8.02
C SER A 53 -12.26 30.78 -8.52
N SER A 54 -11.11 30.79 -9.21
CA SER A 54 -10.82 31.83 -10.19
C SER A 54 -9.82 31.35 -11.25
N PHE A 55 -10.29 31.40 -12.50
CA PHE A 55 -9.55 31.43 -13.76
C PHE A 55 -8.62 30.24 -14.09
N ILE A 56 -9.21 29.18 -14.63
CA ILE A 56 -8.58 28.37 -15.67
C ILE A 56 -9.49 28.43 -16.89
N SER A 57 -8.95 28.92 -18.00
CA SER A 57 -9.61 28.95 -19.31
C SER A 57 -10.06 27.55 -19.70
N ARG A 58 -11.36 27.36 -19.90
CA ARG A 58 -11.92 26.20 -20.60
C ARG A 58 -11.40 26.20 -22.05
N GLU A 59 -10.33 25.46 -22.30
CA GLU A 59 -10.24 24.78 -23.59
C GLU A 59 -11.33 23.70 -23.57
N TYR A 60 -12.33 23.88 -24.43
CA TYR A 60 -13.32 22.84 -24.69
C TYR A 60 -12.60 21.69 -25.41
N ASP A 61 -12.42 20.59 -24.68
CA ASP A 61 -11.92 19.34 -25.24
C ASP A 61 -13.02 18.73 -26.14
N GLU A 62 -12.85 18.85 -27.45
CA GLU A 62 -13.78 18.30 -28.44
C GLU A 62 -13.94 16.77 -28.31
N ASP A 63 -13.01 16.06 -27.66
CA ASP A 63 -13.08 14.61 -27.47
C ASP A 63 -14.19 14.16 -26.51
N GLN A 64 -14.68 15.03 -25.61
CA GLN A 64 -15.83 14.67 -24.76
C GLN A 64 -17.15 14.62 -25.53
N LEU A 65 -17.29 15.40 -26.61
CA LEU A 65 -18.53 15.43 -27.42
C LEU A 65 -18.67 14.18 -28.30
N PHE A 66 -17.55 13.59 -28.75
CA PHE A 66 -17.57 12.36 -29.56
C PHE A 66 -17.82 11.08 -28.74
N SER A 67 -17.68 11.11 -27.42
CA SER A 67 -17.91 9.93 -26.55
C SER A 67 -19.39 9.54 -26.39
N LYS A 68 -20.33 10.44 -26.74
CA LYS A 68 -21.77 10.24 -26.50
C LYS A 68 -22.62 9.95 -27.73
N LEU A 69 -22.03 9.97 -28.93
CA LEU A 69 -22.78 9.80 -30.18
C LEU A 69 -22.14 8.70 -31.03
N SER A 70 -22.84 7.57 -31.16
CA SER A 70 -22.52 6.53 -32.13
C SER A 70 -23.39 6.76 -33.36
N TYR A 71 -22.78 6.95 -34.52
CA TYR A 71 -23.49 7.14 -35.79
C TYR A 71 -23.54 5.83 -36.57
N ASN A 72 -24.73 5.42 -37.01
CA ASN A 72 -24.86 4.49 -38.12
C ASN A 72 -24.53 5.25 -39.41
N VAL A 73 -23.63 4.71 -40.24
CA VAL A 73 -23.62 5.08 -41.67
C VAL A 73 -24.70 4.22 -42.31
N SER A 74 -25.95 4.71 -42.33
CA SER A 74 -27.04 4.02 -43.01
C SER A 74 -27.02 4.32 -44.51
N ASP A 75 -27.38 3.27 -45.23
CA ASP A 75 -27.72 3.11 -46.63
C ASP A 75 -28.62 4.22 -47.20
N GLY A 76 -28.05 5.39 -47.49
CA GLY A 76 -28.59 6.36 -48.46
C GLY A 76 -29.97 6.97 -48.18
N THR A 77 -30.56 6.76 -47.00
CA THR A 77 -31.93 7.20 -46.65
C THR A 77 -31.99 8.40 -45.70
N GLY A 78 -30.86 8.95 -45.25
CA GLY A 78 -30.81 10.26 -44.58
C GLY A 78 -31.41 10.32 -43.16
N ALA A 79 -31.85 9.21 -42.58
CA ALA A 79 -32.26 9.15 -41.18
C ALA A 79 -31.05 8.85 -40.28
N ILE A 80 -30.69 9.79 -39.40
CA ILE A 80 -29.69 9.60 -38.35
C ILE A 80 -30.40 8.90 -37.18
N ASP A 81 -30.34 7.58 -37.13
CA ASP A 81 -30.72 6.86 -35.90
C ASP A 81 -29.68 7.14 -34.83
N LEU A 82 -30.12 7.74 -33.72
CA LEU A 82 -29.33 7.90 -32.50
C LEU A 82 -29.16 6.52 -31.86
N VAL A 83 -28.09 5.83 -32.23
CA VAL A 83 -27.81 4.52 -31.69
C VAL A 83 -27.15 4.66 -30.33
N GLN A 84 -27.64 3.92 -29.33
CA GLN A 84 -27.00 3.92 -28.01
C GLN A 84 -25.53 3.47 -28.11
N PRO A 85 -24.61 4.18 -27.44
CA PRO A 85 -23.20 3.83 -27.44
C PRO A 85 -22.96 2.44 -26.83
N LEU A 86 -21.87 1.80 -27.28
CA LEU A 86 -21.41 0.56 -26.66
C LEU A 86 -20.87 0.87 -25.27
N GLU A 87 -21.54 0.38 -24.24
CA GLU A 87 -21.07 0.42 -22.86
C GLU A 87 -20.39 -0.89 -22.51
N TRP A 88 -19.32 -0.84 -21.73
CA TRP A 88 -18.65 -2.00 -21.18
C TRP A 88 -18.31 -1.82 -19.72
N ALA A 89 -17.89 -2.90 -19.08
CA ALA A 89 -17.26 -2.85 -17.77
C ALA A 89 -16.09 -3.84 -17.70
N SER A 90 -15.13 -3.53 -16.83
CA SER A 90 -14.06 -4.40 -16.41
C SER A 90 -14.35 -4.95 -15.02
N SER A 91 -14.23 -6.26 -14.85
CA SER A 91 -14.34 -6.91 -13.54
C SER A 91 -13.22 -7.93 -13.31
N ASN A 92 -12.82 -8.10 -12.06
CA ASN A 92 -11.96 -9.16 -11.58
C ASN A 92 -12.58 -9.73 -10.29
N GLU A 93 -11.92 -10.69 -9.66
CA GLU A 93 -12.35 -11.34 -8.43
C GLU A 93 -12.63 -10.38 -7.27
N TYR A 94 -12.01 -9.19 -7.23
CA TYR A 94 -12.27 -8.17 -6.21
C TYR A 94 -13.35 -7.18 -6.61
N THR A 95 -13.31 -6.66 -7.85
CA THR A 95 -14.31 -5.69 -8.30
C THR A 95 -15.68 -6.34 -8.52
N ALA A 96 -15.74 -7.67 -8.70
CA ALA A 96 -16.97 -8.43 -8.70
C ALA A 96 -17.66 -8.47 -7.33
N THR A 97 -16.89 -8.55 -6.23
CA THR A 97 -17.44 -8.58 -4.85
C THR A 97 -17.57 -7.18 -4.24
N ALA A 98 -16.77 -6.22 -4.71
CA ALA A 98 -16.76 -4.84 -4.26
C ALA A 98 -16.82 -3.88 -5.46
N PRO A 99 -18.00 -3.65 -6.05
CA PRO A 99 -18.15 -2.89 -7.29
C PRO A 99 -17.87 -1.39 -7.16
N ASN A 100 -17.65 -0.88 -5.95
CA ASN A 100 -17.42 0.53 -5.67
C ASN A 100 -15.96 0.84 -5.29
N ILE A 101 -15.00 -0.05 -5.57
CA ILE A 101 -13.58 0.21 -5.29
C ILE A 101 -13.15 1.52 -5.97
N GLY A 102 -12.60 2.43 -5.16
CA GLY A 102 -12.08 3.71 -5.64
C GLY A 102 -13.14 4.77 -5.97
N LYS A 103 -14.42 4.54 -5.67
CA LYS A 103 -15.51 5.50 -5.97
C LYS A 103 -15.32 6.90 -5.34
N GLU A 104 -14.55 6.98 -4.26
CA GLU A 104 -14.21 8.24 -3.58
C GLU A 104 -13.22 9.09 -4.38
N TYR A 105 -12.51 8.49 -5.33
CA TYR A 105 -11.61 9.20 -6.23
C TYR A 105 -12.38 9.64 -7.48
N LEU A 106 -12.57 10.96 -7.62
CA LEU A 106 -13.31 11.57 -8.75
C LEU A 106 -12.77 11.21 -10.14
N TRP A 107 -11.52 10.74 -10.21
CA TRP A 107 -10.82 10.37 -11.45
C TRP A 107 -10.85 8.86 -11.73
N ILE A 108 -11.46 8.04 -10.86
CA ILE A 108 -11.67 6.60 -11.08
C ILE A 108 -13.15 6.34 -11.37
N ASP A 109 -13.42 5.65 -12.47
CA ASP A 109 -14.69 4.95 -12.64
C ASP A 109 -14.49 3.49 -12.20
N PRO A 110 -15.16 3.03 -11.12
CA PRO A 110 -15.04 1.65 -10.65
C PRO A 110 -15.38 0.60 -11.71
N LYS A 111 -16.24 0.93 -12.69
CA LYS A 111 -16.59 0.04 -13.79
C LYS A 111 -15.45 -0.15 -14.80
N HIS A 112 -14.44 0.71 -14.76
CA HIS A 112 -13.32 0.76 -15.69
C HIS A 112 -11.97 0.65 -14.94
N LEU A 113 -11.97 -0.02 -13.78
CA LEU A 113 -10.78 -0.32 -13.01
C LEU A 113 -10.24 -1.73 -13.33
N MET A 114 -8.96 -1.79 -13.65
CA MET A 114 -8.17 -3.02 -13.84
C MET A 114 -6.98 -3.02 -12.88
N GLU A 115 -6.39 -4.20 -12.66
CA GLU A 115 -5.22 -4.34 -11.80
C GLU A 115 -4.06 -5.03 -12.54
N PRO A 116 -2.82 -4.55 -12.38
CA PRO A 116 -1.66 -5.14 -13.04
C PRO A 116 -1.53 -6.64 -12.75
N TYR A 117 -1.25 -7.41 -13.80
CA TYR A 117 -1.02 -8.86 -13.76
C TYR A 117 -2.20 -9.69 -13.23
N ARG A 118 -3.38 -9.08 -13.08
CA ARG A 118 -4.62 -9.76 -12.70
C ARG A 118 -5.47 -10.03 -13.94
N LYS A 119 -6.14 -11.17 -14.00
CA LYS A 119 -7.07 -11.47 -15.09
C LYS A 119 -8.33 -10.63 -14.91
N THR A 120 -8.60 -9.77 -15.88
CA THR A 120 -9.79 -8.93 -15.94
C THR A 120 -10.73 -9.46 -17.02
N THR A 121 -12.00 -9.60 -16.66
CA THR A 121 -13.09 -9.84 -17.60
C THR A 121 -13.61 -8.50 -18.12
N LEU A 122 -13.66 -8.35 -19.43
CA LEU A 122 -14.23 -7.21 -20.12
C LEU A 122 -15.55 -7.66 -20.74
N GLU A 123 -16.65 -6.98 -20.44
CA GLU A 123 -17.99 -7.36 -20.89
C GLU A 123 -18.73 -6.17 -21.50
N ILE A 124 -19.30 -6.37 -22.69
CA ILE A 124 -20.23 -5.44 -23.31
C ILE A 124 -21.58 -5.50 -22.56
N LYS A 125 -22.00 -4.37 -22.00
CA LYS A 125 -23.25 -4.23 -21.24
C LYS A 125 -24.46 -3.97 -22.15
N THR A 126 -24.26 -3.27 -23.27
CA THR A 126 -25.33 -2.97 -24.24
C THR A 126 -25.29 -3.91 -25.45
N LYS A 127 -25.05 -5.21 -25.22
CA LYS A 127 -24.89 -6.22 -26.28
C LYS A 127 -26.21 -6.52 -27.00
N ALA A 128 -26.14 -6.65 -28.32
CA ALA A 128 -27.16 -7.23 -29.17
C ALA A 128 -27.00 -8.76 -29.21
N GLU A 129 -28.10 -9.48 -29.43
CA GLU A 129 -28.13 -10.96 -29.40
C GLU A 129 -27.20 -11.59 -30.43
N THR A 130 -27.11 -11.00 -31.63
CA THR A 130 -26.33 -11.52 -32.76
C THR A 130 -25.10 -10.67 -33.08
N GLY A 131 -24.73 -9.75 -32.18
CA GLY A 131 -23.61 -8.83 -32.39
C GLY A 131 -22.26 -9.52 -32.20
N VAL A 132 -21.31 -9.26 -33.10
CA VAL A 132 -19.91 -9.65 -32.98
C VAL A 132 -19.08 -8.44 -32.60
N TYR A 133 -18.38 -8.51 -31.47
CA TYR A 133 -17.63 -7.39 -30.89
C TYR A 133 -16.14 -7.58 -31.07
N LYS A 134 -15.48 -6.64 -31.73
CA LYS A 134 -14.02 -6.53 -31.79
C LYS A 134 -13.56 -5.48 -30.79
N TRP A 135 -12.57 -5.85 -29.98
CA TRP A 135 -11.90 -4.98 -29.03
C TRP A 135 -10.49 -4.66 -29.55
N GLU A 136 -10.11 -3.39 -29.47
CA GLU A 136 -8.76 -2.90 -29.68
C GLU A 136 -8.33 -2.17 -28.42
N ILE A 137 -7.34 -2.70 -27.71
CA ILE A 137 -6.88 -2.20 -26.42
C ILE A 137 -5.48 -1.65 -26.59
N THR A 138 -5.35 -0.33 -26.46
CA THR A 138 -4.09 0.39 -26.56
C THR A 138 -3.52 0.66 -25.16
N PRO A 139 -2.32 0.14 -24.84
CA PRO A 139 -1.67 0.35 -23.55
C PRO A 139 -1.20 1.81 -23.36
N PRO A 140 -0.90 2.22 -22.11
CA PRO A 140 -0.50 3.60 -21.78
C PRO A 140 0.83 3.97 -22.45
N ASN A 141 0.84 5.05 -23.25
CA ASN A 141 1.98 5.80 -23.84
C ASN A 141 3.35 5.10 -23.80
N ARG A 142 3.42 3.90 -24.36
CA ARG A 142 4.59 3.04 -24.42
C ARG A 142 4.67 2.53 -25.86
N SER A 143 5.57 3.13 -26.64
CA SER A 143 5.75 2.81 -28.06
C SER A 143 6.23 1.37 -28.30
N ASP A 144 6.71 0.70 -27.24
CA ASP A 144 7.14 -0.70 -27.25
C ASP A 144 6.00 -1.71 -27.06
N LEU A 145 4.76 -1.27 -26.83
CA LEU A 145 3.64 -2.17 -26.57
C LEU A 145 2.62 -2.15 -27.71
N ASP A 146 2.35 -3.33 -28.25
CA ASP A 146 1.39 -3.52 -29.33
C ASP A 146 -0.06 -3.33 -28.86
N VAL A 147 -0.91 -2.89 -29.80
CA VAL A 147 -2.37 -2.90 -29.62
C VAL A 147 -2.85 -4.34 -29.51
N TYR A 148 -3.56 -4.65 -28.43
CA TYR A 148 -4.16 -5.97 -28.24
C TYR A 148 -5.53 -6.03 -28.91
N ILE A 149 -5.72 -7.03 -29.77
CA ILE A 149 -6.97 -7.22 -30.51
C ILE A 149 -7.61 -8.55 -30.11
N THR A 150 -8.90 -8.51 -29.76
CA THR A 150 -9.67 -9.72 -29.45
C THR A 150 -11.14 -9.58 -29.88
N VAL A 151 -11.86 -10.69 -29.94
CA VAL A 151 -13.26 -10.75 -30.39
C VAL A 151 -14.11 -11.51 -29.39
N GLY A 152 -15.29 -10.97 -29.07
CA GLY A 152 -16.27 -11.58 -28.17
C GLY A 152 -17.03 -10.53 -27.36
N SER A 153 -18.26 -10.85 -26.94
CA SER A 153 -19.03 -9.99 -26.05
C SER A 153 -18.52 -9.99 -24.60
N VAL A 154 -17.77 -11.05 -24.25
CA VAL A 154 -17.03 -11.19 -22.98
C VAL A 154 -15.63 -11.70 -23.33
N VAL A 155 -14.60 -10.97 -22.91
CA VAL A 155 -13.19 -11.33 -23.20
C VAL A 155 -12.32 -11.18 -21.95
N GLY A 156 -11.26 -11.98 -21.87
CA GLY A 156 -10.23 -11.84 -20.84
C GLY A 156 -9.10 -10.93 -21.28
N TYR A 157 -8.64 -10.05 -20.39
CA TYR A 157 -7.47 -9.20 -20.58
C TYR A 157 -6.68 -9.06 -19.29
N THR A 158 -5.35 -8.92 -19.39
CA THR A 158 -4.48 -8.67 -18.24
C THR A 158 -3.57 -7.49 -18.55
N CYS A 159 -3.83 -6.35 -17.92
CA CYS A 159 -2.92 -5.21 -18.02
C CYS A 159 -1.62 -5.51 -17.28
N LYS A 160 -0.47 -5.18 -17.87
CA LYS A 160 0.85 -5.44 -17.25
C LYS A 160 1.45 -4.20 -16.60
N PHE A 161 1.08 -3.03 -17.09
CA PHE A 161 1.63 -1.76 -16.64
C PHE A 161 0.52 -0.88 -16.08
N PRO A 162 0.74 -0.24 -14.92
CA PRO A 162 -0.18 0.78 -14.44
C PRO A 162 -0.30 1.93 -15.44
N GLY A 163 -1.49 2.52 -15.52
CA GLY A 163 -1.77 3.65 -16.40
C GLY A 163 -3.15 3.57 -17.05
N GLU A 164 -3.39 4.49 -17.97
CA GLU A 164 -4.63 4.58 -18.72
C GLU A 164 -4.54 3.77 -20.01
N TYR A 165 -5.48 2.84 -20.20
CA TYR A 165 -5.63 2.04 -21.41
C TYR A 165 -6.78 2.60 -22.23
N ASN A 166 -6.55 2.81 -23.52
CA ASN A 166 -7.59 3.25 -24.43
C ASN A 166 -8.25 2.03 -25.08
N PHE A 167 -9.57 2.06 -25.18
CA PHE A 167 -10.39 1.01 -25.75
C PHE A 167 -11.10 1.57 -26.97
N ALA A 168 -11.02 0.84 -28.08
CA ALA A 168 -11.90 1.00 -29.22
C ALA A 168 -12.64 -0.32 -29.44
N ILE A 169 -13.97 -0.24 -29.46
CA ILE A 169 -14.85 -1.39 -29.59
C ILE A 169 -15.67 -1.19 -30.86
N SER A 170 -15.76 -2.21 -31.70
CA SER A 170 -16.68 -2.20 -32.84
C SER A 170 -17.61 -3.41 -32.78
N GLU A 171 -18.90 -3.15 -32.96
CA GLU A 171 -19.91 -4.18 -33.16
C GLU A 171 -20.14 -4.36 -34.66
N SER A 172 -20.24 -5.61 -35.08
CA SER A 172 -20.60 -5.99 -36.45
C SER A 172 -21.65 -7.09 -36.48
N PHE A 173 -22.41 -7.13 -37.56
CA PHE A 173 -23.36 -8.19 -37.86
C PHE A 173 -23.05 -8.78 -39.24
N MET A 174 -23.36 -10.06 -39.41
CA MET A 174 -23.28 -10.68 -40.73
C MET A 174 -24.52 -10.29 -41.56
N LYS A 175 -24.32 -9.52 -42.62
CA LYS A 175 -25.36 -9.20 -43.63
C LYS A 175 -24.89 -9.71 -44.99
N ASN A 176 -25.65 -10.62 -45.58
CA ASN A 176 -25.34 -11.24 -46.88
C ASN A 176 -23.92 -11.84 -46.98
N GLY A 177 -23.43 -12.47 -45.91
CA GLY A 177 -22.09 -13.08 -45.86
C GLY A 177 -20.94 -12.12 -45.57
N SER A 178 -21.21 -10.82 -45.40
CA SER A 178 -20.21 -9.81 -45.04
C SER A 178 -20.47 -9.23 -43.65
N ALA A 179 -19.40 -9.01 -42.88
CA ALA A 179 -19.49 -8.30 -41.61
C ALA A 179 -19.71 -6.80 -41.85
N VAL A 180 -20.83 -6.26 -41.39
CA VAL A 180 -21.15 -4.84 -41.45
C VAL A 180 -20.99 -4.26 -40.04
N VAL A 181 -20.08 -3.30 -39.88
CA VAL A 181 -19.89 -2.58 -38.61
C VAL A 181 -21.06 -1.61 -38.41
N THR A 182 -21.77 -1.74 -37.30
CA THR A 182 -22.96 -0.96 -36.97
C THR A 182 -22.70 0.04 -35.87
N ARG A 183 -22.01 -0.37 -34.79
CA ARG A 183 -21.73 0.50 -33.64
C ARG A 183 -20.25 0.56 -33.33
N ARG A 184 -19.81 1.70 -32.80
CA ARG A 184 -18.46 1.88 -32.26
C ARG A 184 -18.56 2.50 -30.88
N GLY A 185 -17.73 2.01 -29.96
CA GLY A 185 -17.53 2.57 -28.63
C GLY A 185 -16.07 2.95 -28.44
N ARG A 186 -15.82 4.02 -27.70
CA ARG A 186 -14.47 4.40 -27.25
C ARG A 186 -14.51 4.79 -25.79
N GLY A 187 -13.40 4.54 -25.10
CA GLY A 187 -13.16 5.11 -23.79
C GLY A 187 -11.95 4.48 -23.12
N LYS A 188 -11.91 4.59 -21.80
CA LYS A 188 -10.67 4.42 -21.03
C LYS A 188 -10.89 3.48 -19.87
N SER A 189 -9.85 2.73 -19.51
CA SER A 189 -9.81 2.01 -18.23
C SER A 189 -8.48 2.25 -17.52
N GLN A 190 -8.53 2.41 -16.21
CA GLN A 190 -7.36 2.65 -15.37
C GLN A 190 -6.83 1.30 -14.86
N CYS A 191 -5.57 1.00 -15.16
CA CYS A 191 -4.85 -0.11 -14.53
C CYS A 191 -4.06 0.42 -13.33
N ARG A 192 -4.39 0.02 -12.11
CA ARG A 192 -3.76 0.52 -10.87
C ARG A 192 -3.52 -0.61 -9.88
N TYR A 193 -2.46 -0.51 -9.09
CA TYR A 193 -2.31 -1.35 -7.89
C TYR A 193 -3.30 -0.87 -6.83
N VAL A 194 -4.09 -1.79 -6.27
CA VAL A 194 -5.08 -1.50 -5.25
C VAL A 194 -4.62 -2.13 -3.93
N ARG A 195 -4.23 -1.29 -2.97
CA ARG A 195 -3.90 -1.72 -1.61
C ARG A 195 -5.18 -2.01 -0.85
N ARG A 196 -5.21 -3.11 -0.10
CA ARG A 196 -6.40 -3.63 0.57
C ARG A 196 -6.09 -3.97 2.02
N GLU A 197 -7.13 -3.97 2.83
CA GLU A 197 -7.07 -4.49 4.19
C GLU A 197 -6.76 -5.99 4.11
N MET A 198 -5.76 -6.45 4.86
CA MET A 198 -5.18 -7.78 4.71
C MET A 198 -6.18 -8.94 4.89
N ARG A 199 -7.22 -8.76 5.71
CA ARG A 199 -8.29 -9.75 5.96
C ARG A 199 -9.29 -9.82 4.81
N THR A 200 -9.32 -8.81 3.95
CA THR A 200 -10.17 -8.76 2.75
C THR A 200 -9.49 -9.35 1.52
N LEU A 201 -8.19 -9.66 1.60
CA LEU A 201 -7.51 -10.41 0.54
C LEU A 201 -8.12 -11.81 0.40
N ASN A 202 -8.27 -12.27 -0.83
CA ASN A 202 -8.54 -13.69 -1.07
C ASN A 202 -7.33 -14.54 -0.60
N GLN A 203 -7.55 -15.85 -0.47
CA GLN A 203 -6.52 -16.76 0.05
C GLN A 203 -5.25 -16.74 -0.81
N ASP A 204 -5.39 -16.74 -2.13
CA ASP A 204 -4.27 -16.84 -3.07
C ASP A 204 -3.37 -15.59 -3.01
N ASP A 205 -3.96 -14.39 -3.00
CA ASP A 205 -3.19 -13.14 -2.88
C ASP A 205 -2.57 -12.96 -1.50
N ARG A 206 -3.26 -13.41 -0.44
CA ARG A 206 -2.70 -13.40 0.91
C ARG A 206 -1.48 -14.31 1.01
N GLU A 207 -1.59 -15.53 0.49
CA GLU A 207 -0.47 -16.47 0.45
C GLU A 207 0.70 -15.91 -0.37
N LEU A 208 0.40 -15.40 -1.57
CA LEU A 208 1.40 -14.79 -2.45
C LEU A 208 2.14 -13.62 -1.78
N PHE A 209 1.42 -12.79 -1.02
CA PHE A 209 2.02 -11.71 -0.23
C PHE A 209 2.96 -12.25 0.86
N PHE A 210 2.52 -13.21 1.67
CA PHE A 210 3.33 -13.76 2.76
C PHE A 210 4.53 -14.56 2.24
N GLU A 211 4.38 -15.36 1.18
CA GLU A 211 5.49 -16.06 0.53
C GLU A 211 6.54 -15.08 -0.03
N ALA A 212 6.10 -14.00 -0.68
CA ALA A 212 7.02 -12.99 -1.19
C ALA A 212 7.74 -12.25 -0.06
N MET A 213 7.03 -11.92 1.02
CA MET A 213 7.62 -11.32 2.21
C MET A 213 8.65 -12.27 2.84
N GLU A 214 8.30 -13.54 3.05
CA GLU A 214 9.20 -14.56 3.59
C GLU A 214 10.50 -14.64 2.78
N LYS A 215 10.42 -14.67 1.44
CA LYS A 215 11.59 -14.62 0.56
C LYS A 215 12.45 -13.38 0.79
N ILE A 216 11.87 -12.18 0.95
CA ILE A 216 12.66 -10.96 1.23
C ILE A 216 13.39 -11.04 2.56
N TYR A 217 12.76 -11.64 3.57
CA TYR A 217 13.30 -11.72 4.93
C TYR A 217 14.38 -12.79 5.09
N TRP A 218 14.33 -13.87 4.32
CA TRP A 218 15.29 -14.99 4.42
C TRP A 218 16.41 -14.97 3.36
N GLU A 219 16.27 -14.16 2.31
CA GLU A 219 17.27 -14.07 1.25
C GLU A 219 18.33 -13.01 1.57
N ASP A 220 19.61 -13.38 1.42
CA ASP A 220 20.70 -12.42 1.52
C ASP A 220 20.74 -11.45 0.31
N CYS A 221 21.48 -10.36 0.45
CA CYS A 221 21.51 -9.31 -0.57
C CYS A 221 22.11 -9.76 -1.91
N THR A 222 23.08 -10.67 -1.89
CA THR A 222 23.75 -11.15 -3.11
C THR A 222 22.87 -12.19 -3.81
N GLY A 223 22.38 -13.20 -3.08
CA GLY A 223 21.46 -14.22 -3.56
C GLY A 223 20.17 -13.61 -4.12
N GLY A 224 19.60 -12.62 -3.43
CA GLY A 224 18.39 -11.95 -3.87
C GLY A 224 18.60 -11.11 -5.13
N LYS A 225 19.74 -10.42 -5.26
CA LYS A 225 20.09 -9.70 -6.51
C LYS A 225 20.32 -10.66 -7.69
N LEU A 226 20.89 -11.84 -7.43
CA LEU A 226 21.07 -12.88 -8.45
C LEU A 226 19.72 -13.46 -8.89
N LYS A 227 18.79 -13.69 -7.95
CA LYS A 227 17.47 -14.30 -8.23
C LYS A 227 16.45 -13.33 -8.82
N TYR A 228 16.36 -12.12 -8.27
CA TYR A 228 15.28 -11.16 -8.56
C TYR A 228 15.77 -9.90 -9.30
N GLY A 229 17.06 -9.87 -9.65
CA GLY A 229 17.69 -8.81 -10.42
C GLY A 229 18.33 -7.72 -9.57
N SER A 230 19.12 -6.86 -10.22
CA SER A 230 19.97 -5.85 -9.56
C SER A 230 19.21 -4.81 -8.70
N ARG A 231 17.90 -4.66 -8.93
CA ARG A 231 17.01 -3.76 -8.16
C ARG A 231 16.52 -4.38 -6.85
N PHE A 232 16.79 -5.66 -6.59
CA PHE A 232 16.42 -6.30 -5.34
C PHE A 232 17.21 -5.71 -4.17
N THR A 233 16.49 -5.46 -3.07
CA THR A 233 17.03 -5.01 -1.81
C THR A 233 16.62 -6.02 -0.73
N CYS A 234 17.60 -6.63 -0.08
CA CYS A 234 17.40 -7.49 1.09
C CYS A 234 16.84 -6.70 2.28
N ILE A 235 16.21 -7.40 3.22
CA ILE A 235 15.56 -6.75 4.38
C ILE A 235 16.54 -5.95 5.25
N ASP A 236 17.80 -6.41 5.38
CA ASP A 236 18.80 -5.74 6.21
C ASP A 236 19.07 -4.30 5.78
N VAL A 237 19.09 -4.03 4.47
CA VAL A 237 19.31 -2.68 3.94
C VAL A 237 18.14 -1.76 4.28
N LEU A 238 16.92 -2.29 4.24
CA LEU A 238 15.76 -1.56 4.73
C LEU A 238 15.97 -1.26 6.23
N VAL A 239 16.07 -2.28 7.07
CA VAL A 239 16.18 -2.11 8.53
C VAL A 239 17.32 -1.14 8.90
N ASP A 240 18.47 -1.24 8.25
CA ASP A 240 19.59 -0.31 8.44
C ASP A 240 19.26 1.12 8.03
N THR A 241 18.67 1.32 6.85
CA THR A 241 18.25 2.65 6.39
C THR A 241 17.29 3.29 7.40
N HIS A 242 16.29 2.54 7.86
CA HIS A 242 15.34 3.03 8.84
C HIS A 242 16.03 3.35 10.18
N ASN A 243 16.86 2.44 10.69
CA ASN A 243 17.61 2.65 11.93
C ASN A 243 18.53 3.87 11.84
N THR A 244 19.26 4.02 10.73
CA THR A 244 20.21 5.12 10.50
C THR A 244 19.49 6.47 10.46
N LEU A 245 18.36 6.55 9.76
CA LEU A 245 17.59 7.79 9.67
C LEU A 245 16.84 8.13 10.95
N ALA A 246 16.32 7.12 11.67
CA ALA A 246 15.64 7.33 12.95
C ALA A 246 16.61 7.60 14.11
N GLY A 247 17.75 6.92 14.13
CA GLY A 247 18.72 6.96 15.22
C GLY A 247 19.89 7.92 14.97
N ALA A 248 19.80 8.79 13.97
CA ALA A 248 20.83 9.76 13.70
C ALA A 248 21.04 10.68 14.92
N LYS A 249 22.32 10.97 15.22
CA LYS A 249 22.72 11.67 16.45
C LYS A 249 22.06 13.04 16.65
N TYR A 250 21.78 13.73 15.54
CA TYR A 250 21.34 15.13 15.56
C TYR A 250 19.83 15.29 15.47
N CYS A 251 19.15 14.46 14.66
CA CYS A 251 17.71 14.51 14.46
C CYS A 251 17.18 13.10 14.15
N ASP A 252 15.98 12.77 14.65
CA ASP A 252 15.20 11.68 14.08
C ASP A 252 14.59 12.17 12.76
N HIS A 253 15.01 11.57 11.65
CA HIS A 253 14.49 11.93 10.34
C HIS A 253 13.21 11.18 10.01
N MET A 254 12.97 10.00 10.59
CA MET A 254 11.87 9.12 10.22
C MET A 254 10.60 9.40 11.01
N HIS A 255 10.71 9.66 12.32
CA HIS A 255 9.58 9.72 13.24
C HIS A 255 9.15 11.13 13.64
N ASP A 256 10.07 12.10 13.63
CA ASP A 256 9.81 13.45 14.09
C ASP A 256 9.60 14.45 12.93
N GLY A 257 8.63 15.36 13.12
CA GLY A 257 8.40 16.49 12.23
C GLY A 257 7.68 16.18 10.92
N TYR A 258 7.78 17.11 9.96
CA TYR A 258 7.01 17.07 8.71
C TYR A 258 7.41 15.96 7.74
N GLY A 259 8.57 15.32 7.96
CA GLY A 259 9.08 14.24 7.12
C GLY A 259 8.42 12.88 7.39
N PHE A 260 7.74 12.72 8.52
CA PHE A 260 7.21 11.44 8.98
C PHE A 260 6.37 10.70 7.94
N LEU A 261 5.31 11.35 7.45
CA LEU A 261 4.36 10.74 6.52
C LEU A 261 4.98 10.45 5.15
N THR A 262 5.73 11.41 4.61
CA THR A 262 6.32 11.28 3.27
C THR A 262 7.42 10.23 3.24
N GLN A 263 8.22 10.12 4.31
CA GLN A 263 9.23 9.07 4.42
C GLN A 263 8.61 7.69 4.53
N HIS A 264 7.63 7.48 5.41
CA HIS A 264 6.98 6.17 5.54
C HIS A 264 6.19 5.77 4.27
N ALA A 265 5.60 6.73 3.56
CA ALA A 265 4.96 6.47 2.26
C ALA A 265 5.98 6.04 1.20
N ALA A 266 7.11 6.74 1.08
CA ALA A 266 8.20 6.38 0.16
C ALA A 266 8.80 5.02 0.53
N TYR A 267 8.97 4.75 1.82
CA TYR A 267 9.52 3.51 2.34
C TYR A 267 8.61 2.30 2.09
N SER A 268 7.32 2.47 2.32
CA SER A 268 6.30 1.47 1.97
C SER A 268 6.28 1.20 0.46
N ARG A 269 6.45 2.24 -0.37
CA ARG A 269 6.55 2.06 -1.82
C ARG A 269 7.84 1.33 -2.21
N TRP A 270 8.95 1.58 -1.53
CA TRP A 270 10.20 0.83 -1.77
C TRP A 270 10.01 -0.65 -1.45
N PHE A 271 9.41 -0.98 -0.30
CA PHE A 271 9.11 -2.36 0.05
C PHE A 271 8.16 -3.04 -0.95
N GLU A 272 7.10 -2.35 -1.37
CA GLU A 272 6.19 -2.82 -2.40
C GLU A 272 6.89 -3.10 -3.73
N LEU A 273 7.83 -2.24 -4.15
CA LEU A 273 8.62 -2.47 -5.35
C LEU A 273 9.49 -3.73 -5.26
N ILE A 274 10.03 -4.04 -4.08
CA ILE A 274 10.82 -5.27 -3.87
C ILE A 274 9.89 -6.51 -3.93
N LEU A 275 8.71 -6.46 -3.29
CA LEU A 275 7.69 -7.50 -3.42
C LEU A 275 7.33 -7.74 -4.90
N GLN A 276 7.18 -6.67 -5.67
CA GLN A 276 6.87 -6.72 -7.10
C GLN A 276 7.99 -7.30 -7.98
N LEU A 277 9.22 -7.39 -7.49
CA LEU A 277 10.30 -8.14 -8.16
C LEU A 277 10.13 -9.66 -8.02
N ILE A 278 9.47 -10.10 -6.94
CA ILE A 278 9.19 -11.52 -6.68
C ILE A 278 7.88 -11.92 -7.37
N SER A 279 6.83 -11.12 -7.18
CA SER A 279 5.56 -11.30 -7.88
C SER A 279 4.95 -9.95 -8.27
N PRO A 280 4.83 -9.65 -9.57
CA PRO A 280 4.48 -8.32 -10.03
C PRO A 280 3.00 -7.97 -9.83
N SER A 281 2.12 -8.92 -9.46
CA SER A 281 0.71 -8.65 -9.15
C SER A 281 0.50 -8.07 -7.74
N ILE A 282 1.51 -8.14 -6.86
CA ILE A 282 1.36 -7.74 -5.46
C ILE A 282 1.19 -6.22 -5.35
N ALA A 283 0.11 -5.81 -4.67
CA ALA A 283 -0.02 -4.50 -4.05
C ALA A 283 0.16 -4.65 -2.54
N LEU A 284 0.84 -3.73 -1.89
CA LEU A 284 1.12 -3.81 -0.45
C LEU A 284 -0.21 -3.70 0.34
N PRO A 285 -0.65 -4.75 1.07
CA PRO A 285 -1.83 -4.64 1.92
C PRO A 285 -1.55 -3.77 3.15
N TYR A 286 -2.62 -3.35 3.82
CA TYR A 286 -2.57 -2.67 5.10
C TYR A 286 -3.27 -3.48 6.19
N TRP A 287 -2.88 -3.25 7.43
CA TRP A 287 -3.59 -3.76 8.61
C TRP A 287 -4.34 -2.60 9.26
N ASP A 288 -5.67 -2.70 9.28
CA ASP A 288 -6.48 -1.79 10.08
C ASP A 288 -6.50 -2.23 11.54
N TYR A 289 -5.54 -1.73 12.30
CA TYR A 289 -5.39 -2.03 13.73
C TYR A 289 -6.48 -1.41 14.61
N THR A 290 -7.32 -0.51 14.06
CA THR A 290 -8.42 0.10 14.83
C THR A 290 -9.51 -0.92 15.16
N ILE A 291 -9.61 -2.00 14.39
CA ILE A 291 -10.51 -3.13 14.66
C ILE A 291 -10.11 -3.82 15.98
N GLU A 292 -8.83 -4.11 16.14
CA GLU A 292 -8.31 -4.64 17.40
C GLU A 292 -8.34 -3.59 18.52
N GLY A 293 -8.06 -2.32 18.20
CA GLY A 293 -8.16 -1.20 19.13
C GLY A 293 -9.56 -1.05 19.72
N GLN A 294 -10.60 -1.16 18.89
CA GLN A 294 -11.99 -1.15 19.31
C GLN A 294 -12.32 -2.34 20.21
N SER A 295 -11.84 -3.53 19.85
CA SER A 295 -12.04 -4.74 20.66
C SER A 295 -11.35 -4.62 22.03
N PHE A 296 -10.18 -4.00 22.09
CA PHE A 296 -9.50 -3.66 23.33
C PHE A 296 -10.29 -2.61 24.13
N SER A 297 -10.75 -1.52 23.51
CA SER A 297 -11.54 -0.46 24.13
C SER A 297 -12.81 -1.00 24.81
N LEU A 298 -13.50 -1.94 24.17
CA LEU A 298 -14.72 -2.56 24.71
C LEU A 298 -14.47 -3.55 25.87
N THR A 299 -13.32 -4.22 25.88
CA THR A 299 -13.05 -5.31 26.85
C THR A 299 -12.12 -4.90 27.98
N GLY A 300 -11.30 -3.87 27.78
CA GLY A 300 -10.19 -3.50 28.66
C GLY A 300 -9.06 -4.54 28.69
N ASP A 301 -9.08 -5.58 27.84
CA ASP A 301 -8.09 -6.66 27.85
C ASP A 301 -7.21 -6.63 26.58
N ILE A 302 -5.94 -6.23 26.77
CA ILE A 302 -4.95 -6.17 25.68
C ILE A 302 -4.64 -7.54 25.06
N LYS A 303 -5.02 -8.64 25.72
CA LYS A 303 -4.90 -9.99 25.12
C LYS A 303 -5.79 -10.13 23.89
N VAL A 304 -6.91 -9.42 23.81
CA VAL A 304 -7.79 -9.45 22.63
C VAL A 304 -7.06 -8.93 21.39
N PHE A 305 -6.24 -7.88 21.55
CA PHE A 305 -5.38 -7.38 20.48
C PHE A 305 -4.38 -8.44 20.00
N ARG A 306 -3.75 -9.16 20.92
CA ARG A 306 -2.75 -10.20 20.63
C ARG A 306 -3.32 -11.49 20.05
N LYS A 307 -4.60 -11.74 20.27
CA LYS A 307 -5.38 -12.85 19.69
C LYS A 307 -5.91 -12.56 18.30
N SER A 308 -5.65 -11.38 17.74
CA SER A 308 -6.01 -11.07 16.37
C SER A 308 -5.38 -12.09 15.42
N MET A 309 -6.14 -12.46 14.38
CA MET A 309 -5.67 -13.33 13.32
C MET A 309 -4.41 -12.82 12.60
N ILE A 310 -4.11 -11.52 12.72
CA ILE A 310 -2.86 -10.92 12.25
C ILE A 310 -1.64 -11.63 12.86
N PHE A 311 -1.78 -12.15 14.08
CA PHE A 311 -0.76 -12.89 14.81
C PHE A 311 -0.93 -14.41 14.71
N ASP A 312 -1.75 -14.92 13.78
CA ASP A 312 -1.79 -16.36 13.52
C ASP A 312 -0.49 -16.85 12.89
N HIS A 313 -0.23 -18.15 13.04
CA HIS A 313 0.98 -18.80 12.54
C HIS A 313 1.12 -18.72 11.01
N ASP A 314 0.01 -18.75 10.28
CA ASP A 314 0.01 -18.61 8.82
C ASP A 314 0.27 -17.16 8.35
N TRP A 315 0.25 -16.20 9.27
CA TRP A 315 0.42 -14.76 9.04
C TRP A 315 1.76 -14.30 9.65
N PHE A 316 1.74 -13.34 10.57
CA PHE A 316 2.96 -12.79 11.17
C PHE A 316 3.50 -13.60 12.37
N GLY A 317 2.84 -14.69 12.77
CA GLY A 317 3.23 -15.50 13.91
C GLY A 317 2.83 -14.91 15.26
N SER A 318 2.73 -15.79 16.25
CA SER A 318 2.07 -15.53 17.54
C SER A 318 2.59 -14.32 18.30
N ALA A 319 1.65 -13.61 18.93
CA ALA A 319 1.90 -12.53 19.89
C ALA A 319 1.54 -12.89 21.34
N GLU A 320 1.22 -14.17 21.61
CA GLU A 320 0.82 -14.65 22.95
C GLU A 320 1.99 -14.62 23.95
N SER A 321 3.22 -14.84 23.48
CA SER A 321 4.42 -14.67 24.30
C SER A 321 5.05 -13.29 24.09
N THR A 322 5.46 -12.64 25.18
CA THR A 322 6.20 -11.36 25.16
C THR A 322 7.70 -11.56 24.95
N TYR A 323 8.07 -12.22 23.86
CA TYR A 323 9.47 -12.54 23.56
C TYR A 323 9.67 -12.87 22.07
N GLU A 324 10.56 -13.81 21.70
CA GLU A 324 10.68 -14.24 20.31
C GLU A 324 9.38 -14.79 19.70
N VAL A 325 9.21 -14.59 18.39
CA VAL A 325 8.18 -15.27 17.61
C VAL A 325 8.59 -16.74 17.44
N LYS A 326 7.82 -17.67 18.03
CA LYS A 326 8.17 -19.09 18.11
C LYS A 326 7.51 -19.97 17.05
N ASN A 327 6.52 -19.47 16.34
CA ASN A 327 5.73 -20.23 15.38
C ASN A 327 5.42 -19.40 14.13
N GLY A 328 5.00 -20.11 13.07
CA GLY A 328 4.70 -19.52 11.78
C GLY A 328 5.92 -19.28 10.89
N ARG A 329 5.69 -18.66 9.73
CA ARG A 329 6.68 -18.43 8.66
C ARG A 329 7.86 -17.56 9.08
N PHE A 330 7.64 -16.73 10.10
CA PHE A 330 8.64 -15.82 10.65
C PHE A 330 9.14 -16.29 12.04
N ALA A 331 8.93 -17.57 12.39
CA ALA A 331 9.47 -18.14 13.61
C ALA A 331 11.00 -18.03 13.62
N TYR A 332 11.54 -17.55 14.74
CA TYR A 332 12.99 -17.36 14.91
C TYR A 332 13.65 -16.57 13.78
N LEU A 333 12.92 -15.61 13.19
CA LEU A 333 13.48 -14.72 12.17
C LEU A 333 14.68 -13.95 12.77
N PRO A 334 15.91 -14.17 12.27
CA PRO A 334 17.11 -13.60 12.88
C PRO A 334 17.19 -12.09 12.65
N ILE A 335 17.76 -11.40 13.63
CA ILE A 335 18.20 -10.01 13.46
C ILE A 335 19.68 -10.03 13.12
N LYS A 336 20.09 -9.28 12.09
CA LYS A 336 21.49 -9.19 11.68
C LYS A 336 22.37 -8.81 12.87
N TRP A 337 23.31 -9.68 13.18
CA TRP A 337 24.35 -9.44 14.19
C TRP A 337 25.63 -8.92 13.51
N ASN A 338 26.43 -8.15 14.24
CA ASN A 338 27.67 -7.56 13.76
C ASN A 338 27.47 -6.73 12.48
N ALA A 339 26.36 -5.99 12.40
CA ALA A 339 25.99 -5.21 11.21
C ALA A 339 27.01 -4.11 10.85
N LYS A 340 27.96 -3.79 11.74
CA LYS A 340 29.09 -2.90 11.48
C LYS A 340 30.18 -3.51 10.61
N ASN A 341 30.30 -4.84 10.56
CA ASN A 341 31.36 -5.56 9.88
C ASN A 341 30.78 -6.68 9.01
N THR A 342 30.12 -6.30 7.92
CA THR A 342 29.52 -7.26 6.99
C THR A 342 30.37 -7.42 5.74
N SER A 343 30.46 -8.65 5.23
CA SER A 343 31.16 -8.98 3.99
C SER A 343 30.35 -8.68 2.73
N ASP A 344 29.06 -8.35 2.88
CA ASP A 344 28.13 -8.01 1.80
C ASP A 344 28.20 -6.52 1.38
N GLY A 345 29.11 -5.74 1.97
CA GLY A 345 29.31 -4.32 1.69
C GLY A 345 28.29 -3.38 2.34
N HIS A 346 27.31 -3.90 3.09
CA HIS A 346 26.29 -3.12 3.78
C HIS A 346 26.61 -2.96 5.27
N GLN A 347 27.48 -2.02 5.60
CA GLN A 347 27.87 -1.71 6.99
C GLN A 347 26.93 -0.70 7.62
N SER A 348 26.16 -1.15 8.63
CA SER A 348 25.37 -0.28 9.48
C SER A 348 26.25 0.47 10.47
N THR A 349 26.00 1.76 10.65
CA THR A 349 26.69 2.55 11.70
C THR A 349 25.98 2.47 13.06
N LEU A 350 24.71 2.00 13.09
CA LEU A 350 23.87 1.99 14.27
C LEU A 350 23.44 0.56 14.64
N THR A 351 23.85 0.15 15.84
CA THR A 351 23.45 -1.11 16.46
C THR A 351 23.04 -0.84 17.91
N ASN A 352 22.36 -1.79 18.54
CA ASN A 352 22.24 -1.78 20.00
C ASN A 352 23.57 -2.16 20.68
N ALA A 353 23.61 -2.18 22.02
CA ALA A 353 24.84 -2.49 22.78
C ALA A 353 25.35 -3.92 22.57
N TYR A 354 24.53 -4.82 22.04
CA TYR A 354 24.87 -6.22 21.76
C TYR A 354 25.31 -6.45 20.31
N GLY A 355 25.34 -5.39 19.49
CA GLY A 355 25.78 -5.47 18.08
C GLY A 355 24.71 -5.98 17.11
N PHE A 356 23.44 -6.08 17.53
CA PHE A 356 22.33 -6.37 16.62
C PHE A 356 21.87 -5.12 15.88
N LEU A 357 21.41 -5.29 14.65
CA LEU A 357 20.79 -4.27 13.80
C LEU A 357 19.42 -3.85 14.38
N ARG A 358 19.49 -3.10 15.47
CA ARG A 358 18.37 -2.53 16.21
C ARG A 358 18.69 -1.08 16.52
N ALA A 359 17.67 -0.30 16.79
CA ALA A 359 17.85 1.05 17.30
C ALA A 359 18.76 1.08 18.54
N PRO A 360 19.65 2.08 18.71
CA PRO A 360 20.61 2.14 19.81
C PRO A 360 20.00 2.12 21.21
N TRP A 361 18.72 2.47 21.36
CA TRP A 361 17.98 2.44 22.62
C TRP A 361 17.22 1.13 22.86
N ASN A 362 17.17 0.22 21.88
CA ASN A 362 16.57 -1.09 22.04
C ASN A 362 17.61 -2.11 22.55
N GLN A 363 17.75 -2.20 23.87
CA GLN A 363 18.72 -3.07 24.55
C GLN A 363 18.26 -4.54 24.66
N ASN A 364 17.47 -5.01 23.71
CA ASN A 364 17.11 -6.41 23.61
C ASN A 364 18.26 -7.24 23.02
N ASN A 365 18.76 -8.21 23.78
CA ASN A 365 19.84 -9.12 23.38
C ASN A 365 19.37 -10.39 22.67
N VAL A 366 18.06 -10.55 22.46
CA VAL A 366 17.51 -11.69 21.72
C VAL A 366 17.93 -11.61 20.24
N PRO A 367 18.51 -12.68 19.67
CA PRO A 367 18.98 -12.68 18.29
C PRO A 367 17.87 -12.79 17.23
N TYR A 368 16.61 -12.81 17.66
CA TYR A 368 15.43 -12.98 16.81
C TYR A 368 14.45 -11.81 16.91
N VAL A 369 13.54 -11.69 15.95
CA VAL A 369 12.39 -10.79 16.05
C VAL A 369 11.59 -11.11 17.32
N THR A 370 11.26 -10.06 18.08
CA THR A 370 10.57 -10.17 19.36
C THR A 370 9.35 -9.26 19.41
N ARG A 371 8.33 -9.66 20.17
CA ARG A 371 7.14 -8.86 20.45
C ARG A 371 7.12 -8.43 21.91
N PHE A 372 6.97 -7.14 22.16
CA PHE A 372 6.83 -6.56 23.48
C PHE A 372 5.67 -5.56 23.51
N ASN A 373 4.93 -5.52 24.61
CA ASN A 373 3.98 -4.44 24.91
C ASN A 373 4.54 -3.45 25.91
N ILE A 374 5.87 -3.33 26.00
CA ILE A 374 6.53 -2.34 26.84
C ILE A 374 7.63 -1.71 26.02
N SER A 375 7.63 -0.39 25.93
CA SER A 375 8.71 0.40 25.34
C SER A 375 9.08 1.51 26.31
N TYR A 376 10.37 1.71 26.57
CA TYR A 376 10.88 2.70 27.54
C TYR A 376 10.25 2.63 28.95
N GLY A 377 9.89 1.42 29.41
CA GLY A 377 9.23 1.22 30.70
C GLY A 377 7.74 1.59 30.71
N VAL A 378 7.17 1.99 29.56
CA VAL A 378 5.75 2.29 29.39
C VAL A 378 5.06 1.11 28.75
N SER A 379 4.03 0.58 29.42
CA SER A 379 3.18 -0.44 28.83
C SER A 379 2.28 0.17 27.77
N PHE A 380 2.11 -0.54 26.66
CA PHE A 380 1.14 -0.21 25.63
C PHE A 380 -0.26 -0.50 26.20
N THR A 381 -0.89 0.52 26.77
CA THR A 381 -2.23 0.45 27.38
C THR A 381 -3.26 1.28 26.63
N ALA A 382 -2.88 1.94 25.54
CA ALA A 382 -3.78 2.72 24.70
C ALA A 382 -3.47 2.42 23.24
N VAL A 383 -4.45 1.87 22.53
CA VAL A 383 -4.41 1.61 21.08
C VAL A 383 -5.53 2.45 20.47
N PRO A 384 -5.31 3.19 19.36
CA PRO A 384 -6.40 3.92 18.72
C PRO A 384 -7.52 2.97 18.31
N ASP A 385 -8.73 3.27 18.76
CA ASP A 385 -9.96 2.61 18.32
C ASP A 385 -10.59 3.33 17.12
N CYS A 386 -11.73 2.83 16.66
CA CYS A 386 -12.41 3.39 15.48
C CYS A 386 -12.82 4.85 15.70
N GLU A 387 -13.28 5.20 16.90
CA GLU A 387 -13.68 6.58 17.24
C GLU A 387 -12.48 7.52 17.25
N SER A 388 -11.38 7.11 17.91
CA SER A 388 -10.14 7.89 17.95
C SER A 388 -9.58 8.15 16.55
N HIS A 389 -9.67 7.17 15.65
CA HIS A 389 -9.24 7.32 14.27
C HIS A 389 -10.15 8.27 13.47
N TYR A 390 -11.47 8.11 13.59
CA TYR A 390 -12.44 8.97 12.91
C TYR A 390 -12.26 10.44 13.30
N MET A 391 -12.00 10.73 14.58
CA MET A 391 -11.80 12.09 15.08
C MET A 391 -10.48 12.74 14.65
N ALA A 392 -9.54 11.95 14.10
CA ALA A 392 -8.25 12.44 13.61
C ALA A 392 -8.25 12.76 12.10
N LEU A 393 -9.28 12.30 11.37
CA LEU A 393 -9.52 12.61 9.95
C LEU A 393 -10.39 13.87 9.83
#